data_AF-G9E787-F1
#
_entry.id   AF-G9E787-F1
#
_cell.length_a   1.000
_cell.length_b   1.000
_cell.length_c   1.000
_cell.angle_alpha   90.00
_cell.angle_beta   90.00
_cell.angle_gamma   90.00
#
_symmetry.space_group_name_H-M   'P 1'
#
loop_
_entity.id
_entity.type
_entity.pdbx_description
1 polymer ?
#
loop_
_entity_poly.entity_id
_entity_poly.type
_entity_poly.pdbx_seq_one_letter_code
_entity_poly.pdbx_strand_id
1 'polypeptide(L)'
;SGYPVMARAAFSLGGLGSGFASTKEELKTLAQQALAHSSQLIIDKSLKGWKEVEYEVVRDAYDNCITVCNMENVDPLGIHTGESIVVAPSQTLSNREYNMLRTAAIKV
;
A
#
# COMPACT_ATOMS: atom_id res chain seq x y z
N SER A 1 -22.98 5.50 4.42
CA SER A 1 -22.17 6.18 3.39
C SER A 1 -20.82 5.47 3.30
N GLY A 2 -20.33 5.16 2.09
CA GLY A 2 -19.14 4.33 1.87
C GLY A 2 -17.80 5.09 1.76
N TYR A 3 -17.77 6.37 2.13
CA TYR A 3 -16.59 7.24 2.10
C TYR A 3 -15.94 7.36 3.49
N PRO A 4 -14.64 7.72 3.59
CA PRO A 4 -13.72 7.99 2.48
C PRO A 4 -13.22 6.71 1.79
N VAL A 5 -12.86 6.84 0.51
CA VAL A 5 -12.31 5.76 -0.34
C VAL A 5 -10.92 6.15 -0.87
N MET A 6 -10.11 5.14 -1.16
CA MET A 6 -8.86 5.27 -1.89
C MET A 6 -9.10 4.83 -3.34
N ALA A 7 -8.81 5.71 -4.30
CA ALA A 7 -8.88 5.43 -5.72
C ALA A 7 -7.46 5.25 -6.28
N ARG A 8 -7.23 4.21 -7.08
CA ARG A 8 -5.92 3.89 -7.69
C ARG A 8 -6.09 3.47 -9.15
N ALA A 9 -5.30 4.05 -10.04
CA ALA A 9 -5.22 3.59 -11.43
C ALA A 9 -4.57 2.19 -11.49
N ALA A 10 -5.06 1.31 -12.37
CA ALA A 10 -4.38 0.06 -12.63
C ALA A 10 -3.12 0.31 -13.48
N PHE A 11 -2.11 -0.56 -13.35
CA PHE A 11 -0.85 -0.50 -14.10
C PHE A 11 -0.04 0.81 -13.95
N SER A 12 -0.26 1.56 -12.86
CA SER A 12 0.55 2.72 -12.48
C SER A 12 1.41 2.44 -11.25
N LEU A 13 2.66 2.90 -11.26
CA LEU A 13 3.55 2.92 -10.10
C LEU A 13 3.66 4.36 -9.56
N GLY A 14 4.07 4.53 -8.29
CA GLY A 14 4.35 5.84 -7.72
C GLY A 14 3.12 6.71 -7.43
N GLY A 15 1.93 6.10 -7.36
CA GLY A 15 0.70 6.83 -7.02
C GLY A 15 0.14 7.75 -8.11
N LEU A 16 0.61 7.67 -9.36
CA LEU A 16 0.10 8.48 -10.46
C LEU A 16 -1.42 8.27 -10.66
N GLY A 17 -2.21 9.34 -10.45
CA GLY A 17 -3.67 9.28 -10.53
C GLY A 17 -4.35 8.56 -9.36
N SER A 18 -3.60 8.29 -8.28
CA SER A 18 -4.17 7.76 -7.03
C SER A 18 -4.48 8.88 -6.03
N GLY A 19 -5.47 8.65 -5.16
CA GLY A 19 -5.80 9.62 -4.12
C GLY A 19 -7.00 9.20 -3.27
N PHE A 20 -7.24 9.95 -2.21
CA PHE A 20 -8.41 9.76 -1.35
C PHE A 20 -9.55 10.66 -1.78
N ALA A 21 -10.76 10.12 -1.77
CA ALA A 21 -11.99 10.87 -1.94
C ALA A 21 -12.88 10.71 -0.71
N SER A 22 -13.31 11.82 -0.14
CA SER A 22 -14.30 11.91 0.94
C SER A 22 -15.71 12.17 0.40
N THR A 23 -15.82 12.60 -0.87
CA THR A 23 -17.07 12.92 -1.54
C THR A 23 -17.16 12.25 -2.92
N LYS A 24 -18.37 12.21 -3.49
CA LYS A 24 -18.59 11.66 -4.83
C LYS A 24 -17.94 12.53 -5.91
N GLU A 25 -17.93 13.84 -5.68
CA GLU A 25 -17.36 14.84 -6.56
C GLU A 25 -15.84 14.70 -6.62
N GLU A 26 -15.18 14.53 -5.47
CA GLU A 26 -13.74 14.22 -5.39
C GLU A 26 -13.41 12.91 -6.12
N LEU A 27 -14.21 11.86 -5.90
CA LEU A 27 -14.00 10.57 -6.56
C LEU A 27 -14.14 10.69 -8.09
N LYS A 28 -15.10 11.48 -8.59
CA LYS A 28 -15.28 11.70 -10.02
C LYS A 28 -14.07 12.38 -10.64
N THR A 29 -13.51 13.39 -9.96
CA THR A 29 -12.30 14.09 -10.40
C THR A 29 -11.10 13.14 -10.47
N LEU A 30 -10.87 12.35 -9.42
CA LEU A 30 -9.80 11.35 -9.40
C LEU A 30 -9.99 10.29 -10.50
N ALA A 31 -11.21 9.80 -10.69
CA ALA A 31 -11.53 8.83 -11.71
C ALA A 31 -11.23 9.34 -13.13
N GLN A 32 -11.57 10.60 -13.42
CA GLN A 32 -11.26 11.21 -14.72
C GLN A 32 -9.76 11.29 -14.99
N GLN A 33 -8.98 11.65 -13.98
CA GLN A 33 -7.51 11.72 -14.10
C GLN A 33 -6.89 10.34 -14.26
N ALA A 34 -7.28 9.38 -13.41
CA ALA A 34 -6.80 8.01 -13.46
C ALA A 34 -7.12 7.33 -14.80
N LEU A 35 -8.36 7.50 -15.29
CA LEU A 35 -8.82 6.86 -16.52
C LEU A 35 -8.27 7.50 -17.81
N ALA A 36 -7.63 8.67 -17.72
CA ALA A 36 -6.89 9.24 -18.83
C ALA A 36 -5.58 8.48 -19.11
N HIS A 37 -5.04 7.79 -18.10
CA HIS A 37 -3.76 7.08 -18.17
C HIS A 37 -3.88 5.56 -18.01
N SER A 38 -5.06 5.06 -17.62
CA SER A 38 -5.34 3.64 -17.42
C SER A 38 -6.77 3.30 -17.82
N SER A 39 -7.03 2.08 -18.29
CA SER A 39 -8.40 1.64 -18.61
C SER A 39 -9.19 1.16 -17.39
N GLN A 40 -8.57 1.10 -16.21
CA GLN A 40 -9.17 0.53 -15.01
C GLN A 40 -8.86 1.35 -13.77
N LEU A 41 -9.87 1.50 -12.91
CA LEU A 41 -9.81 2.17 -11.62
C LEU A 41 -10.17 1.19 -10.51
N ILE A 42 -9.33 1.11 -9.48
CA ILE A 42 -9.58 0.34 -8.26
C ILE A 42 -10.03 1.30 -7.18
N ILE A 43 -11.13 0.97 -6.48
CA ILE A 43 -11.70 1.78 -5.41
C ILE A 43 -11.80 0.91 -4.16
N ASP A 44 -11.06 1.27 -3.11
CA ASP A 44 -11.03 0.57 -1.83
C ASP A 44 -11.54 1.47 -0.71
N LYS A 45 -12.05 0.85 0.37
CA LYS A 45 -12.32 1.59 1.60
C LYS A 45 -11.01 2.18 2.13
N SER A 46 -11.04 3.44 2.54
CA SER A 46 -9.84 4.09 3.09
C SER A 46 -9.33 3.38 4.34
N LEU A 47 -8.04 3.07 4.35
CA LEU A 47 -7.27 2.61 5.51
C LEU A 47 -6.37 3.73 6.04
N LYS A 48 -6.69 4.99 5.74
CA LYS A 48 -5.88 6.15 6.13
C LYS A 48 -5.60 6.14 7.64
N GLY A 49 -4.35 6.39 8.03
CA GLY A 49 -3.94 6.39 9.43
C GLY A 49 -3.47 5.02 9.96
N TRP A 50 -3.62 3.95 9.18
CA TRP A 50 -3.06 2.65 9.55
C TRP A 50 -1.55 2.64 9.41
N LYS A 51 -0.89 1.76 10.17
CA LYS A 51 0.53 1.49 10.01
C LYS A 51 0.77 0.82 8.66
N GLU A 52 1.81 1.26 7.97
CA GLU A 52 2.27 0.69 6.71
C GLU A 52 3.58 -0.05 6.93
N VAL A 53 3.65 -1.30 6.47
CA VAL A 53 4.78 -2.21 6.68
C VAL A 53 5.09 -2.91 5.37
N GLU A 54 6.35 -2.86 4.96
CA GLU A 54 6.84 -3.46 3.72
C GLU A 54 7.78 -4.63 4.00
N TYR A 55 7.80 -5.61 3.09
CA TYR A 55 8.70 -6.76 3.15
C TYR A 55 9.38 -6.96 1.81
N GLU A 56 10.71 -7.03 1.82
CA GLU A 56 11.51 -7.42 0.66
C GLU A 56 11.68 -8.93 0.67
N VAL A 57 11.08 -9.60 -0.31
CA VAL A 57 11.02 -11.06 -0.39
C VAL A 57 11.87 -11.55 -1.55
N VAL A 58 12.73 -12.54 -1.30
CA VAL A 58 13.50 -13.24 -2.33
C VAL A 58 13.08 -14.71 -2.33
N ARG A 59 12.70 -15.21 -3.51
CA ARG A 59 12.32 -16.59 -3.74
C ARG A 59 13.13 -17.17 -4.89
N ASP A 60 13.72 -18.35 -4.69
CA ASP A 60 14.47 -19.04 -5.73
C ASP A 60 13.64 -20.10 -6.48
N ALA A 61 14.26 -20.72 -7.49
CA ALA A 61 13.64 -21.76 -8.31
C ALA A 61 13.41 -23.09 -7.57
N TYR A 62 13.97 -23.26 -6.37
CA TYR A 62 13.81 -24.44 -5.52
C TYR A 62 12.80 -24.22 -4.38
N ASP A 63 12.01 -23.15 -4.49
CA ASP A 63 10.99 -22.74 -3.51
C ASP A 63 11.55 -22.30 -2.15
N ASN A 64 12.87 -22.04 -2.05
CA ASN A 64 13.42 -21.36 -0.88
C ASN A 64 12.94 -19.91 -0.91
N CYS A 65 12.33 -19.45 0.18
CA CYS A 65 11.74 -18.11 0.28
C CYS A 65 12.16 -17.44 1.58
N ILE A 66 12.76 -16.25 1.46
CA ILE A 66 13.25 -15.46 2.59
C ILE A 66 12.73 -14.03 2.53
N THR A 67 12.54 -13.43 3.71
CA THR A 67 12.31 -12.00 3.88
C THR A 67 13.65 -11.35 4.22
N VAL A 68 14.23 -10.60 3.27
CA VAL A 68 15.56 -9.98 3.40
C VAL A 68 15.53 -8.77 4.31
N CYS A 69 14.50 -7.94 4.14
CA CYS A 69 14.29 -6.73 4.92
C CYS A 69 12.80 -6.60 5.24
N ASN A 70 12.50 -5.95 6.36
CA ASN A 70 11.17 -5.45 6.62
C ASN A 70 11.27 -4.00 7.10
N MET A 71 10.36 -3.17 6.64
CA MET A 71 10.39 -1.73 6.83
C MET A 71 9.06 -1.26 7.43
N GLU A 72 9.12 -0.24 8.27
CA GLU A 72 7.95 0.40 8.87
C GLU A 72 7.96 1.88 8.53
N ASN A 73 6.85 2.37 7.98
CA ASN A 73 6.70 3.80 7.73
C ASN A 73 6.43 4.50 9.06
N VAL A 74 7.16 5.57 9.30
CA VAL A 74 6.89 6.51 10.39
C VAL A 74 5.63 7.31 10.07
N ASP A 75 5.49 7.70 8.81
CA ASP A 75 4.28 8.31 8.29
C ASP A 75 3.19 7.26 8.05
N PRO A 76 1.95 7.49 8.51
CA PRO A 76 0.89 6.50 8.38
C PRO A 76 0.37 6.43 6.93
N LEU A 77 -0.32 5.33 6.63
CA LEU A 77 -0.90 5.08 5.32
C LEU A 77 -1.73 6.26 4.83
N GLY A 78 -1.40 6.69 3.62
CA GLY A 78 -2.04 7.78 2.92
C GLY A 78 -1.10 8.94 2.55
N ILE A 79 0.14 8.87 3.01
CA ILE A 79 1.29 9.51 2.37
C ILE A 79 1.97 8.44 1.53
N HIS A 80 2.40 8.78 0.31
CA HIS A 80 3.05 7.80 -0.54
C HIS A 80 4.40 7.39 0.07
N THR A 81 4.78 6.12 -0.02
CA THR A 81 6.01 5.59 0.59
C THR A 81 7.28 6.30 0.14
N GLY A 82 7.35 6.69 -1.13
CA GLY A 82 8.45 7.51 -1.66
C GLY A 82 8.55 8.94 -1.07
N GLU A 83 7.53 9.40 -0.35
CA GLU A 83 7.49 10.68 0.37
C GLU A 83 7.48 10.49 1.90
N SER A 84 7.45 9.23 2.35
CA SER A 84 7.36 8.86 3.76
C SER A 84 8.75 8.66 4.35
N ILE A 85 8.91 8.99 5.63
CA ILE A 85 10.07 8.55 6.41
C ILE A 85 9.87 7.08 6.76
N VAL A 86 10.86 6.25 6.41
CA VAL A 86 10.81 4.80 6.61
C VAL A 86 11.99 4.34 7.45
N VAL A 87 11.77 3.37 8.34
CA VAL A 87 12.81 2.75 9.16
C VAL A 87 12.92 1.25 8.91
N ALA A 88 14.15 0.72 9.03
CA ALA A 88 14.45 -0.70 8.95
C ALA A 88 15.32 -1.12 10.16
N PRO A 89 14.97 -2.21 10.90
CA PRO A 89 13.76 -3.03 10.74
C PRO A 89 12.50 -2.32 11.31
N SER A 90 11.34 -2.98 11.27
CA SER A 90 10.14 -2.50 12.01
C SER A 90 10.41 -2.38 13.51
N GLN A 91 9.86 -1.35 14.14
CA GLN A 91 10.13 -0.99 15.54
C GLN A 91 8.97 -1.32 16.47
N THR A 92 7.73 -1.28 15.98
CA THR A 92 6.53 -1.33 16.84
C THR A 92 5.62 -2.53 16.59
N LEU A 93 6.14 -3.57 15.93
CA LEU A 93 5.45 -4.85 15.78
C LEU A 93 5.82 -5.78 16.93
N SER A 94 4.81 -6.41 17.53
CA SER A 94 5.05 -7.57 18.39
C SER A 94 5.60 -8.73 17.56
N ASN A 95 6.30 -9.65 18.22
CA ASN A 95 6.82 -10.85 17.55
C ASN A 95 5.72 -11.66 16.85
N ARG A 96 4.50 -11.67 17.40
CA ARG A 96 3.35 -12.32 16.78
C ARG A 96 2.93 -11.64 15.48
N GLU A 97 2.82 -10.32 15.47
CA GLU A 97 2.46 -9.55 14.28
C GLU A 97 3.53 -9.65 13.20
N TYR A 98 4.80 -9.54 13.59
CA TYR A 98 5.93 -9.74 12.69
C TYR A 98 5.87 -11.09 11.98
N ASN A 99 5.72 -12.19 12.74
CA ASN A 99 5.67 -13.52 12.14
C ASN A 99 4.41 -13.76 11.30
N MET A 100 3.27 -13.16 11.69
CA MET A 100 2.04 -13.20 10.90
C MET A 100 2.24 -12.53 9.54
N LEU A 101 2.76 -11.30 9.53
CA LEU A 101 3.01 -10.53 8.30
C LEU A 101 4.09 -11.18 7.43
N ARG A 102 5.18 -11.67 8.03
CA ARG A 102 6.22 -12.45 7.34
C ARG A 102 5.64 -13.68 6.66
N THR A 103 4.78 -14.43 7.36
CA THR A 103 4.14 -15.63 6.80
C THR A 103 3.20 -15.28 5.66
N ALA A 104 2.49 -14.16 5.76
CA ALA A 104 1.67 -13.65 4.66
C ALA A 104 2.53 -13.26 3.46
N ALA A 105 3.62 -12.51 3.67
CA ALA A 105 4.52 -12.06 2.60
C ALA A 105 5.14 -13.22 1.79
N ILE A 106 5.45 -14.35 2.44
CA ILE A 106 5.99 -15.55 1.78
C ILE A 106 4.94 -16.29 0.94
N LYS A 107 3.64 -16.11 1.23
CA LYS A 107 2.53 -16.82 0.58
C LYS A 107 1.91 -16.07 -0.61
N VAL A 108 2.12 -14.75 -0.69
CA VAL A 108 1.70 -13.92 -1.82
C VAL A 108 2.53 -14.28 -3.04
#